data_AF-A0A099NIW9-F1
#
_entry.id   AF-A0A099NIW9-F1
#
_cell.length_a   1.000
_cell.length_b   1.000
_cell.length_c   1.000
_cell.angle_alpha   90.00
_cell.angle_beta   90.00
_cell.angle_gamma   90.00
#
_symmetry.space_group_name_H-M   'P 1'
#
loop_
_entity.id
_entity.type
_entity.pdbx_description
1 polymer ?
#
loop_
_entity_poly.entity_id
_entity_poly.type
_entity_poly.pdbx_seq_one_letter_code
_entity_poly.pdbx_strand_id
1 'polypeptide(L)' 'MARLTGSVDISGDIVLCANPWIQNATVRDNITFGLDYDKKVYQAVVECCALPSDFEILPA' A
#
# COMPACT_ATOMS: atom_id res chain seq x y z
N MET A 1 -2.39 -23.32 8.87
CA MET A 1 -1.89 -24.68 8.58
C MET A 1 -1.03 -24.61 7.33
N ALA A 2 0.16 -25.21 7.35
CA ALA A 2 0.99 -25.33 6.16
C ALA A 2 0.42 -26.42 5.24
N ARG A 3 0.64 -26.27 3.94
CA ARG A 3 0.30 -27.30 2.96
C ARG A 3 1.18 -28.54 3.20
N LEU A 4 0.57 -29.73 3.26
CA LEU A 4 1.28 -30.98 3.56
C LEU A 4 1.70 -31.77 2.31
N THR A 5 0.97 -31.70 1.18
CA THR A 5 1.31 -32.37 -0.10
C THR A 5 0.74 -31.67 -1.37
N GLY A 6 1.33 -31.94 -2.55
CA GLY A 6 0.89 -31.51 -3.91
C GLY A 6 1.75 -30.41 -4.59
N SER A 7 1.35 -29.89 -5.77
CA SER A 7 1.98 -28.73 -6.45
C SER A 7 1.09 -27.47 -6.50
N VAL A 8 1.70 -26.28 -6.41
CA VAL A 8 1.07 -24.95 -6.59
C VAL A 8 1.97 -24.18 -7.54
N ASP A 9 1.37 -23.54 -8.53
CA ASP A 9 2.06 -22.69 -9.50
C ASP A 9 1.48 -21.28 -9.42
N ILE A 10 2.34 -20.27 -9.36
CA ILE A 10 1.95 -18.85 -9.32
C ILE A 10 2.76 -18.13 -10.38
N SER A 11 2.08 -17.37 -11.23
CA SER A 11 2.68 -16.56 -12.28
C SER A 11 2.32 -15.08 -12.06
N GLY A 12 3.32 -14.20 -12.16
CA GLY A 12 3.17 -12.76 -11.97
C GLY A 12 3.51 -12.27 -10.55
N ASP A 13 3.23 -10.99 -10.32
CA ASP A 13 3.57 -10.31 -9.06
C ASP A 13 2.48 -10.52 -8.00
N ILE A 14 2.91 -10.60 -6.74
CA ILE A 14 2.04 -10.77 -5.57
C ILE A 14 2.24 -9.58 -4.65
N VAL A 15 1.13 -8.99 -4.19
CA VAL A 15 1.13 -8.01 -3.10
C VAL A 15 0.52 -8.63 -1.85
N LEU A 16 1.07 -8.31 -0.69
CA LEU A 16 0.59 -8.79 0.61
C LEU A 16 0.14 -7.62 1.48
N CYS A 17 -1.11 -7.67 1.93
CA CYS A 17 -1.65 -6.78 2.97
C CYS A 17 -1.85 -7.60 4.24
N ALA A 18 -0.90 -7.51 5.18
CA ALA A 18 -0.95 -8.19 6.47
C ALA A 18 -1.53 -7.25 7.56
N ASN A 19 -1.23 -7.53 8.83
CA ASN A 19 -1.51 -6.59 9.91
C ASN A 19 -0.84 -5.23 9.60
N PRO A 20 -1.55 -4.10 9.75
CA PRO A 20 -1.01 -2.80 9.40
C PRO A 20 0.30 -2.51 10.14
N TRP A 21 1.32 -2.13 9.37
CA TRP A 21 2.60 -1.67 9.88
C TRP A 21 3.01 -0.42 9.10
N ILE A 22 3.36 0.65 9.82
CA ILE A 22 3.72 1.95 9.27
C ILE A 22 5.18 2.24 9.62
N GLN A 23 5.97 2.61 8.62
CA GLN A 23 7.36 3.01 8.76
C GLN A 23 7.47 4.41 9.38
N ASN A 24 8.56 4.67 10.09
CA ASN A 24 8.91 6.02 10.57
C ASN A 24 9.40 6.89 9.40
N ALA A 25 8.47 7.25 8.52
CA ALA A 25 8.65 8.03 7.30
C ALA A 25 7.39 8.88 7.06
N THR A 26 7.37 9.67 6.00
CA THR A 26 6.15 10.45 5.68
C THR A 26 5.00 9.53 5.27
N VAL A 27 3.76 10.03 5.37
CA VAL A 27 2.57 9.31 4.86
C VAL A 27 2.74 8.97 3.38
N ARG A 28 3.30 9.90 2.59
CA ARG A 28 3.57 9.70 1.17
C ARG A 28 4.53 8.54 0.94
N ASP A 29 5.63 8.49 1.70
CA ASP A 29 6.64 7.43 1.56
C ASP A 29 6.09 6.06 1.96
N ASN A 30 5.21 6.01 2.97
CA ASN A 30 4.52 4.79 3.35
C ASN A 30 3.55 4.29 2.26
N ILE A 31 2.96 5.19 1.46
CA ILE A 31 2.07 4.85 0.35
C ILE A 31 2.86 4.47 -0.92
N THR A 32 3.90 5.24 -1.27
CA THR A 32 4.73 4.95 -2.47
C THR A 32 5.63 3.74 -2.26
N PHE A 33 6.00 3.46 -1.00
CA PHE A 33 6.74 2.27 -0.60
C PHE A 33 8.02 2.03 -1.44
N GLY A 34 8.78 3.10 -1.68
CA GLY A 34 10.04 3.07 -2.44
C GLY A 34 9.89 3.24 -3.97
N LEU A 35 8.67 3.35 -4.49
CA LEU A 35 8.44 3.75 -5.88
C LEU A 35 8.60 5.26 -6.07
N ASP A 36 8.96 5.67 -7.28
CA ASP A 36 9.00 7.07 -7.67
C ASP A 36 7.62 7.72 -7.52
N TYR A 37 7.61 8.98 -7.06
CA TYR A 37 6.36 9.72 -6.88
C TYR A 37 5.79 10.18 -8.22
N ASP A 38 4.76 9.48 -8.70
CA ASP A 38 3.87 9.96 -9.76
C ASP A 38 2.64 10.63 -9.14
N LYS A 39 2.52 11.94 -9.32
CA LYS A 39 1.42 12.75 -8.77
C LYS A 39 0.04 12.28 -9.24
N LYS A 40 -0.11 11.87 -10.49
CA LYS A 40 -1.42 11.47 -11.05
C LYS A 40 -1.86 10.13 -10.45
N VAL A 41 -0.95 9.17 -10.42
CA VAL A 41 -1.23 7.84 -9.85
C VAL A 41 -1.49 7.96 -8.35
N TYR A 42 -0.65 8.71 -7.64
CA TYR A 42 -0.81 8.92 -6.20
C TYR A 42 -2.17 9.55 -5.85
N GLN A 43 -2.56 10.61 -6.58
CA GLN A 43 -3.85 11.27 -6.35
C GLN A 43 -5.02 10.33 -6.62
N ALA A 44 -4.97 9.56 -7.71
CA ALA A 44 -6.01 8.59 -8.04
C ALA A 44 -6.14 7.52 -6.95
N VAL A 45 -5.02 6.99 -6.43
CA VAL A 45 -5.03 6.01 -5.32
C VAL A 45 -5.60 6.62 -4.04
N VAL A 46 -5.17 7.83 -3.68
CA VAL A 46 -5.68 8.55 -2.50
C VAL A 46 -7.19 8.74 -2.56
N GLU A 47 -7.71 9.17 -3.72
CA GLU A 47 -9.14 9.33 -3.95
C GLU A 47 -9.89 7.99 -3.90
N CYS A 48 -9.38 6.94 -4.56
CA CYS A 48 -9.98 5.61 -4.52
C CYS A 48 -10.01 5.00 -3.11
N CYS A 49 -9.03 5.32 -2.27
CA CYS A 49 -8.95 4.88 -0.88
C CYS A 49 -9.72 5.80 0.10
N ALA A 50 -10.42 6.82 -0.40
CA ALA A 50 -11.18 7.79 0.39
C ALA A 50 -10.38 8.54 1.47
N LEU A 51 -9.06 8.67 1.26
CA LEU A 51 -8.14 9.34 2.18
C LEU A 51 -8.16 10.88 2.19
N PRO A 52 -8.77 11.65 1.24
CA PRO A 52 -8.70 13.11 1.28
C PRO A 52 -9.19 13.73 2.59
N SER A 53 -10.33 13.29 3.13
CA SER A 53 -10.86 13.80 4.40
C SER A 53 -9.96 13.46 5.60
N ASP A 54 -9.32 12.29 5.58
CA ASP A 54 -8.38 11.89 6.62
C ASP A 54 -7.10 12.74 6.59
N PHE A 55 -6.67 13.19 5.40
CA PHE A 55 -5.52 14.07 5.28
C PHE A 55 -5.83 15.50 5.72
N GLU A 56 -7.06 15.98 5.54
CA GLU A 56 -7.48 17.32 5.98
C GLU A 56 -7.47 17.50 7.50
N ILE A 57 -7.66 16.41 8.26
CA ILE A 57 -7.64 16.44 9.73
C ILE A 57 -6.23 16.29 10.32
N LEU A 58 -5.22 16.00 9.49
CA LEU A 58 -3.85 15.88 9.97
C LEU A 58 -3.31 17.26 10.41
N PRO A 59 -2.54 17.32 11.50
CA PRO A 59 -1.88 18.55 11.92
C PRO A 59 -0.81 18.96 10.89
N ALA A 60 -0.63 20.28 10.75
CA ALA A 60 0.36 20.90 9.85
C ALA A 60 1.79 20.82 10.39
#